data_AF-A0A344UCI9-F1
#
_entry.id   AF-A0A344UCI9-F1
#
_cell.length_a   1.000
_cell.length_b   1.000
_cell.length_c   1.000
_cell.angle_alpha   90.00
_cell.angle_beta   90.00
_cell.angle_gamma   90.00
#
_symmetry.space_group_name_H-M   'P 1'
#
loop_
_entity.id
_entity.type
_entity.pdbx_description
1 polymer ?
#
loop_
_entity_poly.entity_id
_entity_poly.type
_entity_poly.pdbx_seq_one_letter_code
_entity_poly.pdbx_strand_id
1 'polypeptide(L)'
;MRLAAFLAGAMLASPAWAGALEDCERSQADTPAVAACLQQKQAEASRMLAAQEDKALAAMRKLDAATDMRFHAARDLRRAGEAYRDYRRQHCGWVEASYASGNGGGRARLACEIDLDTRRLADLARHS
;
A
#
# COMPACT_ATOMS: atom_id res chain seq x y z
N MET A 1 -42.19 -2.38 36.86
CA MET A 1 -40.77 -1.97 36.83
C MET A 1 -40.20 -2.35 35.47
N ARG A 2 -39.89 -1.37 34.62
CA ARG A 2 -39.33 -1.58 33.27
C ARG A 2 -37.81 -1.56 33.37
N LEU A 3 -37.16 -2.68 33.06
CA LEU A 3 -35.71 -2.80 32.94
C LEU A 3 -35.26 -2.03 31.68
N ALA A 4 -34.51 -0.95 31.87
CA ALA A 4 -33.81 -0.26 30.80
C ALA A 4 -32.50 -1.01 30.51
N ALA A 5 -32.45 -1.74 29.40
CA ALA A 5 -31.22 -2.35 28.91
C ALA A 5 -30.33 -1.27 28.29
N PHE A 6 -29.23 -0.93 28.96
CA PHE A 6 -28.15 -0.11 28.40
C PHE A 6 -27.41 -0.94 27.34
N LEU A 7 -27.64 -0.63 26.06
CA LEU A 7 -26.84 -1.14 24.95
C LEU A 7 -25.52 -0.35 24.89
N ALA A 8 -24.48 -0.89 25.53
CA ALA A 8 -23.11 -0.43 25.35
C ALA A 8 -22.60 -0.87 23.96
N GLY A 9 -22.64 0.05 22.99
CA GLY A 9 -22.03 -0.17 21.68
C GLY A 9 -20.51 -0.14 21.79
N ALA A 10 -19.87 -1.31 21.75
CA ALA A 10 -18.44 -1.42 21.56
C ALA A 10 -18.08 -0.96 20.14
N MET A 11 -17.58 0.27 20.00
CA MET A 11 -16.94 0.70 18.77
C MET A 11 -15.63 -0.08 18.62
N LEU A 12 -15.62 -1.08 17.73
CA LEU A 12 -14.38 -1.71 17.29
C LEU A 12 -13.56 -0.64 16.57
N ALA A 13 -12.62 -0.03 17.28
CA ALA A 13 -11.61 0.83 16.69
C ALA A 13 -10.82 -0.03 15.71
N SER A 14 -11.07 0.14 14.41
CA SER A 14 -10.21 -0.42 13.39
C SER A 14 -8.83 0.24 13.56
N PRO A 15 -7.73 -0.52 13.49
CA PRO A 15 -6.41 0.09 13.47
C PRO A 15 -6.36 1.01 12.25
N ALA A 16 -6.42 2.32 12.49
CA ALA A 16 -6.06 3.28 11.48
C ALA A 16 -4.57 3.04 11.21
N TRP A 17 -4.24 2.49 10.06
CA TRP A 17 -2.86 2.55 9.58
C TRP A 17 -2.54 4.03 9.41
N ALA A 18 -1.78 4.56 10.35
CA ALA A 18 -1.15 5.86 10.20
C ALA A 18 -0.36 5.80 8.89
N GLY A 19 -0.61 6.77 8.00
CA GLY A 19 0.07 6.81 6.72
C GLY A 19 1.57 7.06 6.91
N ALA A 20 2.39 6.66 5.94
CA ALA A 20 3.85 6.77 6.04
C ALA A 20 4.36 8.19 6.36
N LEU A 21 3.63 9.22 5.91
CA LEU A 21 3.94 10.62 6.25
C LEU A 21 3.81 10.88 7.74
N GLU A 22 2.70 10.47 8.35
CA GLU A 22 2.41 10.73 9.75
C GLU A 22 3.40 9.98 10.66
N ASP A 23 3.76 8.74 10.29
CA ASP A 23 4.79 7.98 10.99
C ASP A 23 6.17 8.69 10.95
N CYS A 24 6.54 9.25 9.80
CA CYS A 24 7.79 10.01 9.68
C CYS A 24 7.73 11.35 10.42
N GLU A 25 6.61 12.07 10.36
CA GLU A 25 6.42 13.35 11.06
C GLU A 25 6.42 13.18 12.59
N ARG A 26 5.89 12.07 13.11
CA ARG A 26 5.96 11.77 14.56
C ARG A 26 7.35 11.35 15.03
N SER A 27 8.17 10.75 14.15
CA SER A 27 9.47 10.17 14.52
C SER A 27 10.67 11.08 14.25
N GLN A 28 10.49 12.16 13.49
CA GLN A 28 11.58 13.04 13.05
C GLN A 28 11.39 14.48 13.53
N ALA A 29 12.51 15.15 13.81
CA ALA A 29 12.51 16.49 14.42
C ALA A 29 12.28 17.64 13.43
N ASP A 30 12.58 17.43 12.14
CA ASP A 30 12.51 18.49 11.12
C ASP A 30 12.14 17.96 9.72
N THR A 31 11.87 18.91 8.81
CA THR A 31 11.43 18.61 7.44
C THR A 31 12.43 17.78 6.62
N PRO A 32 13.75 18.10 6.62
CA PRO A 32 14.75 17.24 5.98
C PRO A 32 14.77 15.80 6.53
N ALA A 33 14.69 15.62 7.85
CA ALA A 33 14.66 14.30 8.47
C ALA A 33 13.39 13.51 8.10
N VAL A 34 12.23 14.17 8.02
CA VAL A 34 10.99 13.55 7.49
C VAL A 34 11.18 13.08 6.05
N ALA A 35 11.81 13.89 5.19
CA ALA A 35 12.07 13.51 3.80
C ALA A 35 13.00 12.30 3.70
N ALA A 36 14.06 12.25 4.49
CA ALA A 36 14.98 11.10 4.55
C ALA A 36 14.27 9.83 5.05
N CYS A 37 13.42 9.94 6.08
CA CYS A 37 12.59 8.84 6.57
C CYS A 37 11.68 8.28 5.46
N LEU A 38 10.99 9.15 4.71
CA LEU A 38 10.14 8.74 3.59
C LEU A 38 10.93 8.04 2.48
N GLN A 39 12.11 8.56 2.12
CA GLN A 39 12.97 7.92 1.12
C GLN A 39 13.41 6.51 1.54
N GLN A 40 13.79 6.33 2.80
CA GLN A 40 14.14 5.02 3.33
C GLN A 40 12.94 4.05 3.28
N LYS A 41 11.77 4.48 3.73
CA LYS A 41 10.54 3.67 3.69
C LYS A 41 10.12 3.33 2.27
N GLN A 42 10.25 4.26 1.31
CA GLN A 42 9.96 4.00 -0.10
C GLN A 42 10.88 2.92 -0.67
N ALA A 43 12.19 3.02 -0.40
CA ALA A 43 13.15 2.02 -0.86
C ALA A 43 12.86 0.65 -0.25
N GLU A 44 12.47 0.59 1.03
CA GLU A 44 12.07 -0.66 1.69
C GLU A 44 10.79 -1.25 1.10
N ALA A 45 9.71 -0.45 1.01
CA ALA A 45 8.44 -0.89 0.45
C ALA A 45 8.57 -1.37 -0.99
N SER A 46 9.35 -0.66 -1.82
CA SER A 46 9.62 -1.05 -3.21
C SER A 46 10.34 -2.40 -3.31
N ARG A 47 11.37 -2.63 -2.48
CA ARG A 47 12.08 -3.92 -2.44
C ARG A 47 11.17 -5.05 -2.00
N MET A 48 10.40 -4.84 -0.93
CA MET A 48 9.48 -5.86 -0.40
C MET A 48 8.38 -6.18 -1.42
N LEU A 49 7.81 -5.17 -2.06
CA LEU A 49 6.78 -5.35 -3.07
C LEU A 49 7.30 -6.15 -4.27
N ALA A 50 8.47 -5.81 -4.81
CA ALA A 50 9.07 -6.54 -5.91
C ALA A 50 9.29 -8.03 -5.57
N ALA A 51 9.85 -8.32 -4.39
CA ALA A 51 10.04 -9.70 -3.93
C ALA A 51 8.71 -10.47 -3.79
N GLN A 52 7.67 -9.81 -3.30
CA GLN A 52 6.34 -10.41 -3.14
C GLN A 52 5.62 -10.59 -4.49
N GLU A 53 5.81 -9.68 -5.45
CA GLU A 53 5.33 -9.84 -6.84
C GLU A 53 5.98 -11.05 -7.51
N ASP A 54 7.29 -11.23 -7.35
CA ASP A 54 8.01 -12.40 -7.87
C ASP A 54 7.51 -13.71 -7.24
N LYS A 55 7.31 -13.72 -5.92
CA LYS A 55 6.75 -14.86 -5.20
C LYS A 55 5.34 -15.21 -5.70
N ALA A 56 4.46 -14.21 -5.80
CA ALA A 56 3.09 -14.39 -6.30
C ALA A 56 3.09 -14.90 -7.75
N LEU A 57 3.96 -14.35 -8.61
CA LEU A 57 4.08 -14.79 -9.99
C LEU A 57 4.56 -16.24 -10.09
N ALA A 58 5.51 -16.66 -9.25
CA ALA A 58 5.95 -18.03 -9.18
C ALA A 58 4.82 -18.98 -8.74
N ALA A 59 4.00 -18.59 -7.76
CA ALA A 59 2.83 -19.36 -7.32
C ALA A 59 1.80 -19.49 -8.45
N MET A 60 1.47 -18.41 -9.15
CA MET A 60 0.52 -18.42 -10.26
C MET A 60 1.02 -19.27 -11.44
N ARG A 61 2.33 -19.27 -11.72
CA ARG A 61 2.92 -20.15 -12.75
C ARG A 61 2.78 -21.62 -12.39
N LYS A 62 2.94 -21.99 -11.10
CA LYS A 62 2.71 -23.36 -10.63
C LYS A 62 1.25 -23.76 -10.77
N LEU A 63 0.33 -22.85 -10.43
CA LEU A 63 -1.11 -23.08 -10.61
C LEU A 63 -1.47 -23.29 -12.08
N ASP A 64 -0.96 -22.43 -12.96
CA ASP A 64 -1.18 -22.56 -14.41
C ASP A 64 -0.65 -23.90 -14.93
N ALA A 65 0.55 -24.32 -14.52
CA ALA A 65 1.11 -25.62 -14.90
C ALA A 65 0.26 -26.80 -14.39
N ALA A 66 -0.28 -26.71 -13.17
CA ALA A 66 -1.13 -27.75 -12.58
C ALA A 66 -2.56 -27.80 -13.17
N THR A 67 -2.95 -26.78 -13.95
CA THR A 67 -4.30 -26.64 -14.51
C THR A 67 -4.29 -26.62 -16.04
N ASP A 68 -3.22 -27.12 -16.66
CA ASP A 68 -3.01 -27.13 -18.11
C ASP A 68 -3.26 -25.75 -18.76
N MET A 69 -2.80 -24.70 -18.08
CA MET A 69 -2.92 -23.30 -18.48
C MET A 69 -4.36 -22.78 -18.61
N ARG A 70 -5.39 -23.50 -18.15
CA ARG A 70 -6.81 -23.15 -18.38
C ARG A 70 -7.20 -21.78 -17.83
N PHE A 71 -6.60 -21.34 -16.73
CA PHE A 71 -6.98 -20.09 -16.04
C PHE A 71 -6.04 -18.91 -16.30
N HIS A 72 -4.82 -19.17 -16.77
CA HIS A 72 -3.83 -18.14 -17.10
C HIS A 72 -3.55 -17.12 -15.97
N ALA A 73 -3.55 -17.58 -14.73
CA ALA A 73 -3.40 -16.76 -13.53
C ALA A 73 -2.11 -15.92 -13.56
N ALA A 74 -1.00 -16.45 -14.09
CA ALA A 74 0.26 -15.72 -14.17
C ALA A 74 0.20 -14.56 -15.17
N ARG A 75 -0.57 -14.71 -16.27
CA ARG A 75 -0.78 -13.63 -17.24
C ARG A 75 -1.63 -12.53 -16.62
N ASP A 76 -2.70 -12.91 -15.94
CA ASP A 76 -3.64 -11.93 -15.40
C ASP A 76 -3.04 -11.20 -14.19
N LEU A 77 -2.20 -11.85 -13.38
CA LEU A 77 -1.41 -11.18 -12.34
C LEU A 77 -0.44 -10.14 -12.92
N ARG A 78 0.25 -10.43 -14.03
CA ARG A 78 1.14 -9.44 -14.69
C ARG A 78 0.37 -8.20 -15.15
N ARG A 79 -0.79 -8.40 -15.79
CA ARG A 79 -1.68 -7.31 -16.21
C ARG A 79 -2.18 -6.49 -15.02
N ALA A 80 -2.54 -7.16 -13.92
CA ALA A 80 -2.92 -6.47 -12.68
C ALA A 80 -1.76 -5.65 -12.10
N GLY A 81 -0.53 -6.15 -12.17
CA GLY A 81 0.67 -5.41 -11.76
C GLY A 81 0.93 -4.17 -12.62
N GLU A 82 0.75 -4.26 -13.94
CA GLU A 82 0.83 -3.12 -14.87
C GLU A 82 -0.22 -2.05 -14.52
N ALA A 83 -1.48 -2.46 -14.42
CA ALA A 83 -2.58 -1.56 -14.06
C ALA A 83 -2.37 -0.89 -12.69
N TYR A 84 -1.82 -1.62 -11.72
CA TYR A 84 -1.49 -1.09 -10.41
C TYR A 84 -0.41 0.00 -10.49
N ARG A 85 0.67 -0.20 -11.26
CA ARG A 85 1.71 0.83 -11.42
C ARG A 85 1.14 2.11 -12.06
N ASP A 86 0.25 1.97 -13.02
CA ASP A 86 -0.44 3.09 -13.65
C ASP A 86 -1.39 3.81 -12.69
N TYR A 87 -2.16 3.06 -11.91
CA TYR A 87 -3.01 3.61 -10.86
C TYR A 87 -2.19 4.37 -9.81
N ARG A 88 -1.14 3.75 -9.26
CA ARG A 88 -0.26 4.34 -8.25
C ARG A 88 0.33 5.66 -8.74
N ARG A 89 0.86 5.69 -9.97
CA ARG A 89 1.43 6.91 -10.56
C ARG A 89 0.39 8.03 -10.67
N GLN A 90 -0.79 7.74 -11.20
CA GLN A 90 -1.85 8.73 -11.43
C GLN A 90 -2.46 9.22 -10.13
N HIS A 91 -2.80 8.29 -9.23
CA HIS A 91 -3.39 8.60 -7.93
C HIS A 91 -2.44 9.44 -7.08
N CYS A 92 -1.17 9.03 -6.96
CA CYS A 92 -0.21 9.79 -6.17
C CYS A 92 0.21 11.12 -6.84
N GLY A 93 0.07 11.25 -8.16
CA GLY A 93 0.17 12.54 -8.85
C GLY A 93 -0.98 13.49 -8.52
N TRP A 94 -2.20 12.99 -8.37
CA TRP A 94 -3.33 13.79 -7.87
C TRP A 94 -3.13 14.19 -6.40
N VAL A 95 -2.66 13.28 -5.54
CA VAL A 95 -2.32 13.59 -4.14
C VAL A 95 -1.24 14.68 -4.08
N GLU A 96 -0.18 14.55 -4.87
CA GLU A 96 0.85 15.60 -4.95
C GLU A 96 0.26 16.96 -5.31
N ALA A 97 -0.61 17.02 -6.33
CA ALA A 97 -1.25 18.25 -6.78
C ALA A 97 -2.21 18.83 -5.72
N SER A 98 -2.84 18.01 -4.87
CA SER A 98 -3.77 18.48 -3.84
C SER A 98 -3.09 19.24 -2.70
N TYR A 99 -1.77 19.13 -2.55
CA TYR A 99 -0.98 19.85 -1.54
C TYR A 99 -0.52 21.24 -2.02
N ALA A 100 -0.93 21.66 -3.23
CA ALA A 100 -0.49 22.89 -3.90
C ALA A 100 1.05 22.96 -4.10
N SER A 101 1.54 24.03 -4.73
CA SER A 101 2.99 24.18 -4.98
C SER A 101 3.76 24.38 -3.67
N GLY A 102 4.72 23.52 -3.37
CA GLY A 102 5.64 23.67 -2.23
C GLY A 102 6.33 22.36 -1.84
N ASN A 103 7.19 22.40 -0.81
CA ASN A 103 7.93 21.22 -0.32
C ASN A 103 7.02 20.10 0.26
N GLY A 104 5.73 20.37 0.47
CA GLY A 104 4.75 19.38 0.95
C GLY A 104 4.33 18.36 -0.11
N GLY A 105 4.25 18.76 -1.38
CA GLY A 105 3.73 17.90 -2.46
C GLY A 105 4.58 16.65 -2.68
N GLY A 106 5.91 16.80 -2.77
CA GLY A 106 6.81 15.67 -2.95
C GLY A 106 6.77 14.66 -1.79
N ARG A 107 6.61 15.14 -0.55
CA ARG A 107 6.44 14.26 0.62
C ARG A 107 5.10 13.53 0.60
N ALA A 108 4.02 14.23 0.25
CA ALA A 108 2.69 13.64 0.10
C ALA A 108 2.67 12.55 -0.99
N ARG A 109 3.35 12.81 -2.11
CA ARG A 109 3.55 11.82 -3.18
C ARG A 109 4.25 10.56 -2.66
N LEU A 110 5.41 10.73 -2.02
CA LEU A 110 6.19 9.60 -1.50
C LEU A 110 5.39 8.78 -0.49
N ALA A 111 4.68 9.43 0.42
CA ALA A 111 3.83 8.76 1.39
C ALA A 111 2.70 7.97 0.73
N CYS A 112 2.02 8.57 -0.27
CA CYS A 112 1.00 7.87 -1.06
C CYS A 112 1.55 6.61 -1.74
N GLU A 113 2.73 6.69 -2.35
CA GLU A 113 3.36 5.54 -2.99
C GLU A 113 3.70 4.43 -1.98
N ILE A 114 4.25 4.78 -0.81
CA ILE A 114 4.55 3.83 0.28
C ILE A 114 3.28 3.14 0.78
N ASP A 115 2.22 3.91 1.03
CA ASP A 115 0.96 3.38 1.57
C ASP A 115 0.30 2.43 0.57
N LEU A 116 0.28 2.80 -0.71
CA LEU A 116 -0.25 1.93 -1.77
C LEU A 116 0.62 0.67 -1.94
N ASP A 117 1.94 0.78 -1.91
CA ASP A 117 2.85 -0.36 -2.06
C ASP A 117 2.69 -1.34 -0.89
N THR A 118 2.56 -0.81 0.33
CA THR A 118 2.34 -1.62 1.55
C THR A 118 1.00 -2.36 1.50
N ARG A 119 -0.07 -1.69 1.03
CA ARG A 119 -1.37 -2.35 0.82
C ARG A 119 -1.29 -3.42 -0.26
N ARG A 120 -0.60 -3.15 -1.37
CA ARG A 120 -0.44 -4.12 -2.47
C ARG A 120 0.40 -5.33 -2.04
N LEU A 121 1.46 -5.11 -1.28
CA LEU A 121 2.26 -6.16 -0.67
C LEU A 121 1.36 -7.10 0.17
N ALA A 122 0.57 -6.54 1.09
CA ALA A 122 -0.33 -7.31 1.94
C ALA A 122 -1.40 -8.06 1.13
N ASP A 123 -1.88 -7.44 0.04
CA ASP A 123 -2.81 -8.06 -0.89
C ASP A 123 -2.23 -9.27 -1.61
N LEU A 124 -1.05 -9.11 -2.21
CA LEU A 124 -0.34 -10.20 -2.87
C LEU A 124 0.00 -11.34 -1.92
N ALA A 125 0.38 -11.02 -0.68
CA ALA A 125 0.68 -12.03 0.35
C ALA A 125 -0.52 -12.93 0.71
N ARG A 126 -1.76 -12.43 0.57
CA ARG A 126 -2.98 -13.24 0.78
C ARG A 126 -3.30 -14.18 -0.39
N HIS A 127 -2.74 -13.91 -1.57
CA HIS A 127 -3.03 -14.61 -2.81
C HIS A 127 -1.85 -15.41 -3.36
N SER A 128 -0.72 -15.45 -2.63
CA SER A 128 0.53 -16.14 -3.02
C SER A 128 0.80 -17.42 -2.24
#